data_AF-A0A392U840-F1
#
_entry.id   AF-A0A392U840-F1
#
_cell.length_a   1.000
_cell.length_b   1.000
_cell.length_c   1.000
_cell.angle_alpha   90.00
_cell.angle_beta   90.00
_cell.angle_gamma   90.00
#
_symmetry.space_group_name_H-M   'P 1'
#
loop_
_entity.id
_entity.type
_entity.pdbx_description
1 polymer ?
#
loop_
_entity_poly.entity_id
_entity_poly.type
_entity_poly.pdbx_seq_one_letter_code
_entity_poly.pdbx_strand_id
1 'polypeptide(L)'
;CQDEHRVLLGGYVLHDEADHWWGNVKQRLEVDGAFITWARFKREFLTKYFPANKRNRKVIEFMELKQGSMSVSEYAAKFED
;
A
#
# COMPACT_ATOMS: atom_id res chain seq x y z
N CYS A 1 -11.02 -1.05 -16.51
CA CYS A 1 -9.67 -1.66 -16.48
C CYS A 1 -9.80 -3.02 -15.82
N GLN A 2 -9.47 -4.10 -16.53
CA GLN A 2 -9.58 -5.47 -16.00
C GLN A 2 -8.61 -5.65 -14.84
N ASP A 3 -9.01 -6.42 -13.82
CA ASP A 3 -8.18 -6.64 -12.63
C ASP A 3 -6.82 -7.26 -12.99
N GLU A 4 -6.77 -8.11 -14.03
CA GLU A 4 -5.55 -8.71 -14.57
C GLU A 4 -4.50 -7.65 -14.92
N HIS A 5 -4.94 -6.65 -15.68
CA HIS A 5 -4.07 -5.57 -16.12
C HIS A 5 -3.59 -4.71 -14.95
N ARG A 6 -4.45 -4.48 -13.96
CA ARG A 6 -4.07 -3.73 -12.74
C ARG A 6 -3.05 -4.48 -11.91
N VAL A 7 -3.22 -5.79 -11.73
CA VAL A 7 -2.27 -6.63 -11.00
C VAL A 7 -0.94 -6.73 -11.75
N LEU A 8 -0.96 -6.85 -13.07
CA LEU A 8 0.23 -6.83 -13.90
C LEU A 8 1.02 -5.53 -13.74
N LEU A 9 0.37 -4.38 -13.93
CA LEU A 9 1.01 -3.07 -13.78
C LEU A 9 1.47 -2.81 -12.34
N GLY A 10 0.66 -3.20 -11.35
CA GLY A 10 1.00 -3.06 -9.94
C GLY A 10 2.21 -3.91 -9.52
N GLY A 11 2.38 -5.09 -10.11
CA GLY A 11 3.58 -5.90 -9.93
C GLY A 11 4.80 -5.32 -10.64
N TYR A 12 4.62 -4.79 -11.86
CA TYR A 12 5.72 -4.25 -12.68
C TYR A 12 6.48 -3.07 -12.02
N VAL A 13 5.80 -2.28 -11.19
CA VAL A 13 6.42 -1.14 -10.50
C VAL A 13 7.14 -1.52 -9.20
N LEU A 14 7.09 -2.79 -8.78
CA LEU A 14 7.82 -3.27 -7.61
C LEU A 14 9.29 -3.50 -7.98
N HIS A 15 10.19 -3.20 -7.04
CA HIS A 15 11.62 -3.38 -7.22
C HIS A 15 12.24 -4.11 -6.02
N ASP A 16 13.41 -4.70 -6.24
CA ASP A 16 14.22 -5.38 -5.22
C ASP A 16 13.42 -6.39 -4.37
N GLU A 17 13.39 -6.23 -3.05
CA GLU A 17 12.69 -7.14 -2.13
C GLU A 17 11.19 -7.25 -2.43
N ALA A 18 10.57 -6.19 -2.94
CA ALA A 18 9.14 -6.18 -3.23
C ALA A 18 8.78 -7.00 -4.47
N ASP A 19 9.63 -6.99 -5.49
CA ASP A 19 9.43 -7.81 -6.68
C ASP A 19 9.59 -9.31 -6.35
N HIS A 20 10.67 -9.66 -5.63
CA HIS A 20 10.91 -11.04 -5.18
C HIS A 20 9.79 -11.55 -4.26
N TRP A 21 9.33 -10.73 -3.33
CA TRP A 21 8.20 -11.07 -2.47
C TRP A 21 6.92 -11.29 -3.27
N TRP A 22 6.60 -10.39 -4.20
CA TRP A 22 5.38 -10.47 -5.00
C TRP A 22 5.37 -11.72 -5.89
N GLY A 23 6.50 -12.10 -6.50
CA GLY A 23 6.62 -13.36 -7.25
C GLY A 23 6.24 -14.60 -6.43
N ASN A 24 6.73 -14.69 -5.19
CA ASN A 24 6.39 -15.78 -4.28
C ASN A 24 4.91 -15.78 -3.86
N VAL A 25 4.34 -14.60 -3.58
CA VAL A 25 2.93 -14.46 -3.23
C VAL A 25 2.04 -14.84 -4.41
N LYS A 26 2.38 -14.35 -5.62
CA LYS A 26 1.65 -14.63 -6.85
C LYS A 26 1.58 -16.13 -7.12
N GLN A 27 2.71 -16.84 -7.05
CA GLN A 27 2.76 -18.30 -7.22
C GLN A 27 1.82 -19.04 -6.24
N ARG A 28 1.75 -18.60 -4.98
CA ARG A 28 0.86 -19.19 -3.97
C ARG A 28 -0.61 -18.86 -4.20
N LEU A 29 -0.92 -17.73 -4.83
CA LEU A 29 -2.30 -17.28 -5.05
C LEU A 29 -2.91 -17.81 -6.34
N GLU A 30 -2.09 -18.12 -7.35
CA GLU A 30 -2.52 -18.66 -8.65
C GLU A 30 -2.64 -20.20 -8.65
N VAL A 31 -2.65 -20.83 -7.46
CA VAL A 31 -2.91 -22.26 -7.31
C VAL A 31 -4.26 -22.60 -7.96
N ASP A 32 -4.30 -23.72 -8.69
CA ASP A 32 -5.45 -24.20 -9.45
C ASP A 32 -5.97 -23.22 -10.52
N GLY A 33 -5.12 -22.33 -11.02
CA GLY A 33 -5.47 -21.35 -12.06
C GLY A 33 -6.35 -20.21 -11.55
N ALA A 34 -6.39 -19.99 -10.23
CA ALA A 34 -7.15 -18.92 -9.63
C ALA A 34 -6.63 -17.54 -10.07
N PHE A 35 -7.54 -16.69 -10.54
CA PHE A 35 -7.20 -15.34 -10.94
C PHE A 35 -7.04 -14.40 -9.72
N ILE A 36 -5.97 -13.59 -9.70
CA ILE A 36 -5.72 -12.61 -8.62
C ILE A 36 -6.45 -11.31 -8.91
N THR A 37 -7.49 -11.01 -8.12
CA THR A 37 -8.17 -9.71 -8.19
C THR A 37 -7.27 -8.56 -7.70
N TRP A 38 -7.54 -7.35 -8.17
CA TRP A 38 -6.84 -6.14 -7.71
C TRP A 38 -7.03 -5.92 -6.20
N ALA A 39 -8.21 -6.28 -5.68
CA ALA A 39 -8.49 -6.24 -4.25
C ALA A 39 -7.57 -7.18 -3.45
N ARG A 40 -7.30 -8.40 -3.97
CA ARG A 40 -6.38 -9.36 -3.34
C ARG A 40 -4.95 -8.85 -3.37
N PHE A 41 -4.47 -8.33 -4.50
CA PHE A 41 -3.14 -7.71 -4.60
C PHE A 41 -2.95 -6.64 -3.52
N LYS A 42 -3.87 -5.65 -3.46
CA LYS A 42 -3.80 -4.57 -2.47
C LYS A 42 -3.79 -5.09 -1.04
N ARG A 43 -4.57 -6.12 -0.74
CA ARG A 43 -4.61 -6.72 0.60
C ARG A 43 -3.26 -7.31 1.00
N GLU A 44 -2.63 -8.11 0.14
CA GLU A 44 -1.32 -8.70 0.41
C GLU A 44 -0.25 -7.61 0.56
N PHE A 45 -0.23 -6.65 -0.37
CA PHE A 45 0.72 -5.54 -0.39
C PHE A 45 0.63 -4.70 0.88
N LEU A 46 -0.58 -4.25 1.25
CA LEU A 46 -0.79 -3.45 2.45
C LEU A 46 -0.51 -4.25 3.73
N THR A 47 -0.75 -5.56 3.74
CA THR A 47 -0.41 -6.39 4.91
C THR A 47 1.09 -6.45 5.15
N LYS A 48 1.88 -6.58 4.08
CA LYS A 48 3.35 -6.67 4.14
C LYS A 48 4.02 -5.32 4.40
N TYR A 49 3.67 -4.29 3.64
CA TYR A 49 4.40 -3.01 3.64
C TYR A 49 3.77 -1.93 4.51
N PHE A 50 2.45 -2.00 4.71
CA PHE A 50 1.71 -1.06 5.56
C PHE A 50 0.88 -1.77 6.65
N PRO A 51 1.53 -2.55 7.53
CA PRO A 51 0.88 -3.34 8.57
C PRO A 51 0.09 -2.47 9.56
N ALA A 52 -0.82 -3.10 10.30
CA ALA A 52 -1.78 -2.42 11.17
C ALA A 52 -1.11 -1.46 12.19
N ASN A 53 0.05 -1.82 12.74
CA ASN A 53 0.80 -0.94 13.63
C ASN A 53 1.28 0.36 12.94
N LYS A 54 1.82 0.27 11.71
CA LYS A 54 2.21 1.45 10.91
C LYS A 54 0.99 2.29 10.56
N ARG A 55 -0.14 1.66 10.20
CA ARG A 55 -1.41 2.37 9.94
C ARG A 55 -1.92 3.10 11.16
N ASN A 56 -1.98 2.41 12.31
CA ASN A 56 -2.46 2.99 13.56
C ASN A 56 -1.59 4.17 13.99
N ARG A 57 -0.27 4.09 13.78
CA ARG A 57 0.63 5.22 14.04
C ARG A 57 0.32 6.43 13.16
N LYS A 58 0.14 6.24 11.85
CA LYS A 58 -0.27 7.33 10.94
C LYS A 58 -1.66 7.90 11.30
N VAL A 59 -2.59 7.06 11.79
CA VAL A 59 -3.89 7.54 12.31
C VAL A 59 -3.70 8.43 13.55
N ILE A 60 -2.85 8.05 14.49
CA ILE A 60 -2.55 8.88 15.67
C ILE A 60 -1.88 10.19 15.25
N GLU A 61 -0.88 10.13 14.37
CA GLU A 61 -0.21 11.32 13.82
C GLU A 61 -1.22 12.27 13.17
N PHE A 62 -2.17 11.74 12.39
CA PHE A 62 -3.25 12.52 11.80
C PHE A 62 -4.23 13.11 12.84
N MET A 63 -4.61 12.35 13.87
CA MET A 63 -5.50 12.84 14.93
C MET A 63 -4.87 13.96 15.75
N GLU A 64 -3.56 13.89 15.98
CA GLU A 64 -2.81 14.92 16.70
C GLU A 64 -2.37 16.10 15.81
N LEU A 65 -2.52 15.99 14.49
CA LEU A 65 -2.19 17.04 13.55
C LEU A 65 -3.18 18.22 13.65
N LYS A 66 -2.81 19.22 14.43
CA LYS A 66 -3.55 20.47 14.62
C LYS A 66 -2.75 21.63 14.05
N GLN A 67 -3.43 22.58 13.40
CA GLN A 67 -2.75 23.77 12.84
C GLN A 67 -2.04 24.58 13.94
N GLY A 68 -2.71 24.81 15.08
CA GLY A 68 -2.12 25.57 16.19
C GLY A 68 -1.69 26.96 15.74
N SER A 69 -0.42 27.30 15.99
CA SER A 69 0.21 28.56 15.55
C SER A 69 0.87 28.47 14.17
N MET A 70 0.78 27.34 13.47
CA MET A 70 1.35 27.19 12.14
C MET A 70 0.55 27.98 11.11
N SER A 71 1.25 28.51 10.10
CA SER A 71 0.59 28.98 8.89
C SER A 71 -0.09 27.82 8.16
N VAL A 72 -1.09 28.14 7.33
CA VAL A 72 -1.80 27.13 6.52
C VAL A 72 -0.83 26.36 5.63
N SER A 73 0.19 27.02 5.08
CA SER A 73 1.20 26.39 4.23
C SER A 73 2.05 25.37 4.99
N GLU A 74 2.48 25.71 6.22
CA GLU A 74 3.27 24.78 7.04
C GLU A 74 2.41 23.58 7.50
N TYR A 75 1.14 23.81 7.81
CA TYR A 75 0.21 22.75 8.20
C TYR A 75 -0.03 21.77 7.05
N ALA A 76 -0.26 22.30 5.84
CA ALA A 76 -0.41 21.49 4.64
C ALA A 76 0.84 20.65 4.34
N ALA A 77 2.03 21.24 4.46
CA ALA A 77 3.29 20.51 4.29
C ALA A 77 3.41 19.33 5.29
N LYS A 78 3.08 19.53 6.57
CA LYS A 78 3.09 18.44 7.57
C LYS A 78 2.03 17.36 7.33
N PHE A 79 0.94 17.68 6.64
CA PHE A 79 -0.07 16.69 6.28
C PHE A 79 0.40 15.77 5.15
N GLU A 80 1.29 16.28 4.28
CA GLU A 80 1.80 15.57 3.11
C GLU A 80 3.05 14.69 3.41
N ASP A 81 3.64 14.81 4.60
CA ASP A 81 4.78 14.01 5.12
C ASP A 81 4.38 12.62 5.71
#